data_AF-A0AAD5LMF5-F1
#
_entry.id   AF-A0AAD5LMF5-F1
#
_cell.length_a   1.000
_cell.length_b   1.000
_cell.length_c   1.000
_cell.angle_alpha   90.00
_cell.angle_beta   90.00
_cell.angle_gamma   90.00
#
_symmetry.space_group_name_H-M   'P 1'
#
loop_
_entity.id
_entity.type
_entity.pdbx_description
1 polymer ?
#
loop_
_entity_poly.entity_id
_entity_poly.type
_entity_poly.pdbx_seq_one_letter_code
_entity_poly.pdbx_strand_id
1 'polypeptide(L)'
;MKTAHDQKVRSLMRSINQLQEQIQQLKTQDKEHRRSALIQSLRQSQREQELLIDILKQTLVEKVPEFQESRELVNDFILKKSIGAPLRFRPKTREELENELDVLDGKYKRAVETLQKAKDDAAQLENELDVLDGKYKRAVETLQKAKDDAARAPTSARGERSMVGESKRDDDEDPLPIVNRQQAPQQPATPLAIVDPSLQEEIDRLKVELASKTMTIHTQADELHELMAELDKLRIVEERLERKQHKISALEEKISHLQQEAVALLHEKEAETEKNVELHEQLQFLRSTRADDGAAADTERLQLLEKLQQSQARESEVQRELEEQQKKWALDRSNIHQQTRLLEKEKQLLEEEHQKTSDALDGLQKRHDRLFAESERVKEELSRVTTENDSLRGRIQESMSREEREAHAKSMAEQLDELQRSVAEKDELAKKLDRQLNAAKLLGRQAKKEKEQALERCTKLQEELAAIRQQQQHQQ
;
A
#
# COMPACT_ATOMS: atom_id res chain seq x y z
N MET A 1 -9.46 53.60 -21.37
CA MET A 1 -8.34 53.58 -20.40
C MET A 1 -8.74 53.01 -19.04
N LYS A 2 -9.48 53.71 -18.17
CA LYS A 2 -9.79 53.26 -16.79
C LYS A 2 -10.39 51.83 -16.69
N THR A 3 -11.35 51.50 -17.54
CA THR A 3 -12.01 50.18 -17.56
C THR A 3 -11.07 49.00 -17.81
N ALA A 4 -10.12 49.13 -18.73
CA ALA A 4 -9.14 48.09 -19.03
C ALA A 4 -8.10 47.92 -17.91
N HIS A 5 -7.77 49.01 -17.20
CA HIS A 5 -6.93 48.96 -16.00
C HIS A 5 -7.64 48.18 -14.89
N ASP A 6 -8.91 48.49 -14.60
CA ASP A 6 -9.68 47.81 -13.56
C ASP A 6 -9.92 46.32 -13.85
N GLN A 7 -10.05 45.93 -15.13
CA GLN A 7 -10.10 44.52 -15.53
C GLN A 7 -8.76 43.82 -15.29
N LYS A 8 -7.63 44.45 -15.63
CA LYS A 8 -6.29 43.92 -15.34
C LYS A 8 -6.05 43.78 -13.83
N VAL A 9 -6.43 44.79 -13.03
CA VAL A 9 -6.33 44.74 -11.57
C VAL A 9 -7.16 43.58 -10.99
N ARG A 10 -8.42 43.40 -11.43
CA ARG A 10 -9.27 42.27 -10.99
C ARG A 10 -8.79 40.90 -11.48
N SER A 11 -8.05 40.84 -12.59
CA SER A 11 -7.40 39.62 -13.08
C SER A 11 -6.17 39.28 -12.23
N LEU A 12 -5.33 40.29 -11.94
CA LEU A 12 -4.16 40.16 -11.07
C LEU A 12 -4.55 39.78 -9.63
N MET A 13 -5.58 40.41 -9.05
CA MET A 13 -6.09 40.03 -7.72
C MET A 13 -6.55 38.57 -7.67
N ARG A 14 -7.25 38.09 -8.71
CA ARG A 14 -7.65 36.67 -8.79
C ARG A 14 -6.45 35.73 -8.89
N SER A 15 -5.46 36.08 -9.71
CA SER A 15 -4.21 35.31 -9.83
C SER A 15 -3.42 35.29 -8.50
N ILE A 16 -3.30 36.42 -7.82
CA ILE A 16 -2.65 36.53 -6.50
C ILE A 16 -3.36 35.65 -5.47
N ASN A 17 -4.69 35.71 -5.39
CA ASN A 17 -5.46 34.89 -4.46
C ASN A 17 -5.30 33.39 -4.77
N GLN A 18 -5.33 33.01 -6.05
CA GLN A 18 -5.12 31.62 -6.48
C GLN A 18 -3.72 31.10 -6.14
N LEU A 19 -2.68 31.93 -6.32
CA LEU A 19 -1.30 31.60 -5.92
C LEU A 19 -1.15 31.52 -4.39
N GLN A 20 -1.82 32.39 -3.63
CA GLN A 20 -1.85 32.32 -2.16
C GLN A 20 -2.50 31.02 -1.68
N GLU A 21 -3.61 30.61 -2.29
CA GLU A 21 -4.30 29.36 -1.98
C GLU A 21 -3.42 28.14 -2.31
N GLN A 22 -2.76 28.11 -3.48
CA GLN A 22 -1.79 27.07 -3.84
C GLN A 22 -0.61 27.00 -2.85
N ILE A 23 -0.05 28.15 -2.44
CA ILE A 23 1.02 28.20 -1.42
C ILE A 23 0.51 27.68 -0.06
N GLN A 24 -0.75 27.94 0.29
CA GLN A 24 -1.35 27.43 1.52
C GLN A 24 -1.56 25.91 1.47
N GLN A 25 -2.04 25.37 0.34
CA GLN A 25 -2.19 23.93 0.10
C GLN A 25 -0.84 23.19 0.14
N LEU A 26 0.20 23.74 -0.50
CA LEU A 26 1.56 23.18 -0.44
C LEU A 26 2.11 23.19 1.00
N LYS A 27 1.86 24.26 1.77
CA LYS A 27 2.23 24.33 3.20
C LYS A 27 1.47 23.35 4.09
N THR A 28 0.25 22.95 3.74
CA THR A 28 -0.45 21.89 4.47
C THR A 28 0.09 20.51 4.09
N GLN A 29 0.35 20.25 2.80
CA GLN A 29 0.95 19.00 2.33
C GLN A 29 2.36 18.77 2.91
N ASP A 30 3.23 19.78 2.93
CA ASP A 30 4.57 19.68 3.54
C ASP A 30 4.50 19.34 5.05
N LYS A 31 3.55 19.93 5.78
CA LYS A 31 3.29 19.58 7.19
C LYS A 31 2.80 18.14 7.34
N GLU A 32 1.95 17.66 6.44
CA GLU A 32 1.47 16.27 6.44
C GLU A 32 2.56 15.27 6.09
N HIS A 33 3.42 15.57 5.11
CA HIS A 33 4.60 14.78 4.79
C HIS A 33 5.57 14.71 5.97
N ARG A 34 5.88 15.86 6.61
CA ARG A 34 6.74 15.91 7.80
C ARG A 34 6.14 15.16 8.99
N ARG A 35 4.83 15.28 9.22
CA ARG A 35 4.11 14.49 10.25
C ARG A 35 4.16 13.00 9.94
N SER A 36 3.97 12.62 8.68
CA SER A 36 4.00 11.22 8.25
C SER A 36 5.40 10.60 8.39
N ALA A 37 6.44 11.32 7.99
CA ALA A 37 7.83 10.92 8.19
C ALA A 37 8.18 10.77 9.69
N LEU A 38 7.71 11.68 10.55
CA LEU A 38 7.87 11.55 12.00
C LEU A 38 7.11 10.34 12.58
N ILE A 39 5.89 10.06 12.10
CA ILE A 39 5.15 8.85 12.51
C ILE A 39 5.87 7.59 12.05
N GLN A 40 6.45 7.57 10.85
CA GLN A 40 7.24 6.45 10.34
C GLN A 40 8.52 6.24 11.16
N SER A 41 9.27 7.29 11.50
CA SER A 41 10.48 7.16 12.31
C SER A 41 10.17 6.74 13.75
N LEU A 42 9.09 7.25 14.36
CA LEU A 42 8.61 6.79 15.67
C LEU A 42 8.19 5.31 15.64
N ARG A 43 7.47 4.86 14.60
CA ARG A 43 7.11 3.44 14.40
C ARG A 43 8.31 2.54 14.12
N GLN A 44 9.38 3.06 13.53
CA GLN A 44 10.64 2.33 13.39
C GLN A 44 11.35 2.21 14.75
N SER A 45 11.52 3.33 15.46
CA SER A 45 12.14 3.35 16.79
C SER A 45 11.40 2.46 17.80
N GLN A 46 10.06 2.43 17.77
CA GLN A 46 9.27 1.52 18.59
C GLN A 46 9.57 0.05 18.28
N ARG A 47 9.62 -0.35 17.00
CA ARG A 47 9.94 -1.74 16.61
C ARG A 47 11.37 -2.13 16.99
N GLU A 48 12.32 -1.20 16.90
CA GLU A 48 13.70 -1.40 17.35
C GLU A 48 13.78 -1.57 18.89
N GLN A 49 12.99 -0.80 19.65
CA GLN A 49 12.86 -0.96 21.10
C GLN A 49 12.19 -2.28 21.49
N GLU A 50 11.12 -2.70 20.80
CA GLU A 50 10.46 -3.99 21.01
C GLU A 50 11.41 -5.16 20.73
N LEU A 51 12.20 -5.10 19.65
CA LEU A 51 13.23 -6.10 19.35
C LEU A 51 14.34 -6.15 20.42
N LEU A 52 14.80 -4.99 20.90
CA LEU A 52 15.77 -4.93 22.01
C LEU A 52 15.20 -5.53 23.30
N ILE A 53 13.91 -5.31 23.58
CA ILE A 53 13.22 -5.91 24.72
C ILE A 53 13.14 -7.44 24.57
N ASP A 54 12.79 -7.96 23.39
CA ASP A 54 12.73 -9.42 23.17
C ASP A 54 14.13 -10.07 23.27
N ILE A 55 15.18 -9.42 22.77
CA ILE A 55 16.58 -9.88 22.95
C ILE A 55 16.98 -9.84 24.44
N LEU A 56 16.56 -8.82 25.18
CA LEU A 56 16.79 -8.73 26.63
C LEU A 56 16.03 -9.82 27.40
N LYS A 57 14.77 -10.10 27.06
CA LYS A 57 14.00 -11.24 27.62
C LYS A 57 14.76 -12.54 27.43
N GLN A 58 15.16 -12.84 26.20
CA GLN A 58 15.90 -14.06 25.88
C GLN A 58 17.24 -14.12 26.65
N THR A 59 18.01 -13.03 26.68
CA THR A 59 19.29 -12.97 27.38
C THR A 59 19.13 -13.17 28.90
N LEU A 60 18.07 -12.61 29.51
CA LEU A 60 17.78 -12.79 30.93
C LEU A 60 17.44 -14.24 31.26
N VAL A 61 16.58 -14.90 30.46
CA VAL A 61 16.25 -16.33 30.59
C VAL A 61 17.49 -17.21 30.41
N GLU A 62 18.34 -16.93 29.41
CA GLU A 62 19.54 -17.73 29.15
C GLU A 62 20.65 -17.57 30.21
N LYS A 63 20.78 -16.38 30.83
CA LYS A 63 21.92 -16.04 31.71
C LYS A 63 21.60 -16.05 33.19
N VAL A 64 20.33 -15.97 33.59
CA VAL A 64 19.91 -15.89 34.99
C VAL A 64 18.96 -17.05 35.32
N PRO A 65 19.34 -18.01 36.19
CA PRO A 65 18.50 -19.17 36.48
C PRO A 65 17.16 -18.79 37.13
N GLU A 66 17.12 -17.72 37.93
CA GLU A 66 15.89 -17.19 38.56
C GLU A 66 14.82 -16.77 37.53
N PHE A 67 15.22 -16.50 36.28
CA PHE A 67 14.33 -16.08 35.20
C PHE A 67 13.92 -17.22 34.25
N GLN A 68 14.40 -18.45 34.46
CA GLN A 68 14.06 -19.59 33.60
C GLN A 68 12.66 -20.16 33.85
N GLU A 69 12.16 -20.04 35.09
CA GLU A 69 10.92 -20.69 35.52
C GLU A 69 9.67 -19.80 35.35
N SER A 70 9.82 -18.48 35.22
CA SER A 70 8.69 -17.55 35.15
C SER A 70 8.90 -16.40 34.16
N ARG A 71 8.05 -16.37 33.14
CA ARG A 71 7.95 -15.28 32.16
C ARG A 71 7.43 -13.97 32.80
N GLU A 72 6.53 -14.08 33.77
CA GLU A 72 5.96 -12.95 34.51
C GLU A 72 7.08 -12.18 35.25
N LEU A 73 7.99 -12.89 35.92
CA LEU A 73 9.15 -12.28 36.60
C LEU A 73 10.11 -11.56 35.64
N VAL A 74 10.32 -12.09 34.43
CA VAL A 74 11.13 -11.43 33.39
C VAL A 74 10.45 -10.16 32.88
N ASN A 75 9.14 -10.25 32.60
CA ASN A 75 8.33 -9.10 32.18
C ASN A 75 8.35 -8.01 33.25
N ASP A 76 8.10 -8.34 34.52
CA ASP A 76 8.13 -7.40 35.65
C ASP A 76 9.51 -6.75 35.85
N PHE A 77 10.59 -7.51 35.71
CA PHE A 77 11.95 -6.98 35.79
C PHE A 77 12.22 -5.96 34.67
N ILE A 78 11.82 -6.28 33.43
CA ILE A 78 11.95 -5.38 32.28
C ILE A 78 11.10 -4.13 32.48
N LEU A 79 9.83 -4.28 32.87
CA LEU A 79 8.91 -3.17 33.15
C LEU A 79 9.52 -2.17 34.15
N LYS A 80 10.09 -2.70 35.25
CA LYS A 80 10.74 -1.91 36.30
C LYS A 80 12.04 -1.20 35.85
N LYS A 81 12.59 -1.56 34.70
CA LYS A 81 13.84 -1.01 34.15
C LYS A 81 13.65 -0.16 32.88
N SER A 82 12.61 -0.42 32.08
CA SER A 82 12.34 0.27 30.82
C SER A 82 11.36 1.45 30.96
N ILE A 83 10.52 1.45 32.00
CA ILE A 83 9.47 2.48 32.17
C ILE A 83 9.92 3.59 33.12
N GLY A 84 9.93 4.82 32.61
CA GLY A 84 10.16 6.04 33.40
C GLY A 84 8.88 6.79 33.84
N ALA A 85 7.69 6.41 33.36
CA ALA A 85 6.46 7.18 33.54
C ALA A 85 5.37 6.42 34.33
N PRO A 86 4.62 7.07 35.25
CA PRO A 86 3.56 6.42 36.02
C PRO A 86 2.44 5.85 35.14
N LEU A 87 1.94 4.67 35.51
CA LEU A 87 0.95 3.90 34.75
C LEU A 87 -0.32 4.68 34.35
N ARG A 88 -0.74 5.67 35.16
CA ARG A 88 -1.94 6.50 34.89
C ARG A 88 -1.80 7.44 33.69
N PHE A 89 -0.58 7.70 33.20
CA PHE A 89 -0.28 8.72 32.20
C PHE A 89 0.38 8.18 30.92
N ARG A 90 0.40 6.86 30.73
CA ARG A 90 0.91 6.20 29.52
C ARG A 90 0.02 5.04 29.10
N PRO A 91 0.08 4.60 27.83
CA PRO A 91 -0.47 3.31 27.43
C PRO A 91 0.17 2.15 28.21
N LYS A 92 -0.55 1.03 28.31
CA LYS A 92 0.04 -0.24 28.76
C LYS A 92 1.08 -0.71 27.75
N THR A 93 2.19 -1.25 28.24
CA THR A 93 3.21 -1.87 27.40
C THR A 93 2.81 -3.30 27.02
N ARG A 94 3.53 -3.90 26.07
CA ARG A 94 3.32 -5.28 25.64
C ARG A 94 3.46 -6.26 26.80
N GLU A 95 4.43 -6.05 27.68
CA GLU A 95 4.72 -6.88 28.85
C GLU A 95 3.56 -6.84 29.87
N GLU A 96 2.96 -5.68 30.11
CA GLU A 96 1.77 -5.54 30.98
C GLU A 96 0.56 -6.27 30.40
N LEU A 97 0.39 -6.24 29.07
CA LEU A 97 -0.68 -6.96 28.39
C LEU A 97 -0.43 -8.48 28.35
N GLU A 98 0.82 -8.93 28.19
CA GLU A 98 1.20 -10.34 28.29
C GLU A 98 0.88 -10.87 29.71
N ASN A 99 1.27 -10.16 30.78
CA ASN A 99 0.96 -10.56 32.15
C ASN A 99 -0.55 -10.55 32.45
N GLU A 100 -1.31 -9.56 31.93
CA GLU A 100 -2.77 -9.53 32.08
C GLU A 100 -3.48 -10.69 31.36
N LEU A 101 -2.98 -11.10 30.19
CA LEU A 101 -3.48 -12.26 29.45
C LEU A 101 -3.20 -13.56 30.21
N ASP A 102 -1.99 -13.76 30.75
CA ASP A 102 -1.68 -14.95 31.55
C ASP A 102 -2.58 -15.08 32.80
N VAL A 103 -2.88 -13.95 33.46
CA VAL A 103 -3.84 -13.89 34.59
C VAL A 103 -5.28 -14.18 34.14
N LEU A 104 -5.69 -13.70 32.96
CA LEU A 104 -7.01 -13.97 32.39
C LEU A 104 -7.18 -15.44 31.98
N ASP A 105 -6.18 -16.03 31.33
CA ASP A 105 -6.13 -17.46 30.99
C ASP A 105 -6.16 -18.34 32.24
N GLY A 106 -5.45 -17.95 33.31
CA GLY A 106 -5.53 -18.62 34.61
C GLY A 106 -6.93 -18.58 35.24
N LYS A 107 -7.67 -17.47 35.10
CA LYS A 107 -9.07 -17.36 35.52
C LYS A 107 -10.00 -18.18 34.64
N TYR A 108 -9.79 -18.15 33.32
CA TYR A 108 -10.58 -18.89 32.35
C TYR A 108 -10.46 -20.41 32.56
N LYS A 109 -9.24 -20.94 32.72
CA LYS A 109 -8.99 -22.36 33.02
C LYS A 109 -9.73 -22.80 34.29
N ARG A 110 -9.64 -22.04 35.39
CA ARG A 110 -10.39 -22.32 36.63
C ARG A 110 -11.90 -22.28 36.43
N ALA A 111 -12.41 -21.36 35.64
CA ALA A 111 -13.85 -21.28 35.32
C ALA A 111 -14.30 -22.49 34.50
N VAL A 112 -13.52 -22.92 33.50
CA VAL A 112 -13.78 -24.14 32.71
C VAL A 112 -13.71 -25.39 33.57
N GLU A 113 -12.71 -25.53 34.45
CA GLU A 113 -12.63 -26.64 35.42
C GLU A 113 -13.83 -26.68 36.37
N THR A 114 -14.32 -25.51 36.80
CA THR A 114 -15.49 -25.40 37.68
C THR A 114 -16.78 -25.77 36.94
N LEU A 115 -16.93 -25.33 35.69
CA LEU A 115 -18.07 -25.70 34.83
C LEU A 115 -18.05 -27.19 34.46
N GLN A 116 -16.87 -27.77 34.22
CA GLN A 116 -16.74 -29.20 33.95
C GLN A 116 -17.13 -30.03 35.17
N LYS A 117 -16.67 -29.67 36.37
CA LYS A 117 -17.11 -30.31 37.63
C LYS A 117 -18.62 -30.18 37.82
N ALA A 118 -19.19 -28.98 37.67
CA ALA A 118 -20.64 -28.78 37.79
C ALA A 118 -21.45 -29.61 36.77
N LYS A 119 -20.89 -29.85 35.57
CA LYS A 119 -21.50 -30.74 34.57
C LYS A 119 -21.40 -32.22 34.96
N ASP A 120 -20.26 -32.65 35.50
CA ASP A 120 -20.04 -34.02 35.96
C ASP A 120 -20.90 -34.33 37.21
N ASP A 121 -21.08 -33.35 38.09
CA ASP A 121 -21.98 -33.41 39.26
C ASP A 121 -23.47 -33.44 38.81
N ALA A 122 -23.85 -32.63 37.82
CA ALA A 122 -25.20 -32.65 37.25
C ALA A 122 -25.53 -34.01 36.58
N ALA A 123 -24.55 -34.61 35.88
CA ALA A 123 -24.71 -35.94 35.30
C ALA A 123 -24.82 -37.03 36.37
N GLN A 124 -24.16 -36.89 37.53
CA GLN A 124 -24.36 -37.80 38.67
C GLN A 124 -25.77 -37.68 39.26
N LEU A 125 -26.27 -36.45 39.45
CA LEU A 125 -27.64 -36.18 39.88
C LEU A 125 -28.71 -36.75 38.92
N GLU A 126 -28.49 -36.67 37.61
CA GLU A 126 -29.37 -37.27 36.59
C GLU A 126 -29.42 -38.81 36.72
N ASN A 127 -28.27 -39.46 36.92
CA ASN A 127 -28.21 -40.91 37.18
C ASN A 127 -28.87 -41.30 38.52
N GLU A 128 -28.75 -40.49 39.57
CA GLU A 128 -29.44 -40.73 40.85
C GLU A 128 -30.96 -40.57 40.72
N LEU A 129 -31.43 -39.60 39.93
CA LEU A 129 -32.84 -39.41 39.59
C LEU A 129 -33.42 -40.60 38.82
N ASP A 130 -32.72 -41.13 37.82
CA ASP A 130 -33.13 -42.35 37.10
C ASP A 130 -33.21 -43.57 38.03
N VAL A 131 -32.28 -43.70 38.98
CA VAL A 131 -32.31 -44.76 40.00
C VAL A 131 -33.50 -44.58 40.95
N LEU A 132 -33.87 -43.34 41.29
CA LEU A 132 -35.03 -43.02 42.13
C LEU A 132 -36.36 -43.26 41.41
N ASP A 133 -36.49 -42.86 40.14
CA ASP A 133 -37.67 -43.15 39.32
C ASP A 133 -37.82 -44.67 39.09
N GLY A 134 -36.72 -45.39 38.84
CA GLY A 134 -36.71 -46.85 38.78
C GLY A 134 -37.15 -47.53 40.08
N LYS A 135 -36.84 -46.95 41.25
CA LYS A 135 -37.36 -47.42 42.56
C LYS A 135 -38.83 -47.07 42.74
N TYR A 136 -39.25 -45.87 42.34
CA TYR A 136 -40.62 -45.40 42.43
C TYR A 136 -41.58 -46.24 41.56
N LYS A 137 -41.20 -46.54 40.31
CA LYS A 137 -41.94 -47.44 39.42
C LYS A 137 -42.16 -48.82 40.03
N ARG A 138 -41.12 -49.45 40.60
CA ARG A 138 -41.25 -50.73 41.31
C ARG A 138 -42.16 -50.62 42.53
N ALA A 139 -42.09 -49.54 43.30
CA ALA A 139 -42.96 -49.33 44.45
C ALA A 139 -44.44 -49.23 44.01
N VAL A 140 -44.72 -48.47 42.94
CA VAL A 140 -46.06 -48.37 42.33
C VAL A 140 -46.55 -49.73 41.82
N GLU A 141 -45.71 -50.50 41.12
CA GLU A 141 -46.04 -51.87 40.68
C GLU A 141 -46.35 -52.80 41.86
N THR A 142 -45.58 -52.74 42.95
CA THR A 142 -45.87 -53.55 44.15
C THR A 142 -47.16 -53.15 44.85
N LEU A 143 -47.48 -51.85 44.90
CA LEU A 143 -48.74 -51.35 45.46
C LEU A 143 -49.95 -51.74 44.59
N GLN A 144 -49.80 -51.65 43.27
CA GLN A 144 -50.85 -52.05 42.32
C GLN A 144 -51.08 -53.57 42.39
N LYS A 145 -50.01 -54.37 42.44
CA LYS A 145 -50.12 -55.82 42.63
C LYS A 145 -50.78 -56.19 43.96
N ALA A 146 -50.40 -55.55 45.07
CA ALA A 146 -51.03 -55.79 46.37
C ALA A 146 -52.53 -55.40 46.37
N LYS A 147 -52.91 -54.35 45.63
CA LYS A 147 -54.31 -53.94 45.44
C LYS A 147 -55.09 -54.95 44.58
N ASP A 148 -54.48 -55.49 43.53
CA ASP A 148 -55.10 -56.48 42.66
C ASP A 148 -55.23 -57.85 43.36
N ASP A 149 -54.23 -58.25 44.16
CA ASP A 149 -54.29 -59.45 45.01
C ASP A 149 -55.37 -59.30 46.12
N ALA A 150 -55.50 -58.11 46.72
CA ALA A 150 -56.57 -57.81 47.68
C ALA A 150 -57.97 -57.81 47.04
N ALA A 151 -58.09 -57.40 45.77
CA ALA A 151 -59.34 -57.46 45.00
C ALA A 151 -59.71 -58.89 44.56
N ARG A 152 -58.76 -59.83 44.59
CA ARG A 152 -58.93 -61.22 44.15
C ARG A 152 -59.23 -62.21 45.29
N ALA A 153 -59.17 -61.76 46.53
CA ALA A 153 -59.52 -62.56 47.71
C ALA A 153 -61.05 -62.74 47.84
N PRO A 154 -61.59 -63.97 47.84
CA PRO A 154 -63.02 -64.20 48.04
C PRO A 154 -63.40 -64.04 49.51
N THR A 155 -64.51 -63.36 49.78
CA THR A 155 -65.07 -63.18 51.12
C THR A 155 -65.61 -64.49 51.70
N SER A 156 -64.91 -65.13 52.63
CA SER A 156 -65.47 -66.19 53.49
C SER A 156 -64.65 -66.41 54.77
N ALA A 157 -65.36 -66.59 55.90
CA ALA A 157 -64.89 -66.92 57.27
C ALA A 157 -63.89 -65.92 57.92
N ARG A 158 -64.07 -65.41 59.15
CA ARG A 158 -64.48 -66.00 60.45
C ARG A 158 -63.46 -66.98 61.04
N GLY A 159 -62.59 -66.48 61.93
CA GLY A 159 -62.04 -67.28 63.04
C GLY A 159 -60.52 -67.29 63.26
N GLU A 160 -60.09 -66.58 64.31
CA GLU A 160 -59.02 -66.93 65.28
C GLU A 160 -57.51 -67.07 64.91
N ARG A 161 -56.73 -66.17 65.54
CA ARG A 161 -55.43 -66.36 66.26
C ARG A 161 -54.22 -67.03 65.58
N SER A 162 -53.05 -66.34 65.60
CA SER A 162 -51.94 -66.59 66.58
C SER A 162 -50.53 -66.14 66.09
N MET A 163 -49.78 -65.37 66.91
CA MET A 163 -48.29 -65.20 66.99
C MET A 163 -47.51 -64.76 65.70
N VAL A 164 -46.35 -64.07 65.65
CA VAL A 164 -45.41 -63.30 66.51
C VAL A 164 -44.51 -62.51 65.51
N GLY A 165 -43.88 -61.36 65.73
CA GLY A 165 -43.74 -60.38 66.84
C GLY A 165 -43.26 -59.04 66.20
N GLU A 166 -42.42 -58.16 66.77
CA GLU A 166 -41.85 -57.95 68.10
C GLU A 166 -41.31 -56.49 68.15
N SER A 167 -41.35 -55.80 69.30
CA SER A 167 -40.86 -54.42 69.61
C SER A 167 -41.91 -53.28 69.69
N LYS A 168 -41.89 -52.34 70.65
CA LYS A 168 -41.14 -52.21 71.93
C LYS A 168 -41.64 -50.96 72.70
N ARG A 169 -42.03 -51.11 73.98
CA ARG A 169 -42.09 -50.04 75.03
C ARG A 169 -43.16 -48.95 74.92
N ASP A 170 -43.68 -48.32 75.99
CA ASP A 170 -43.51 -48.45 77.46
C ASP A 170 -44.89 -48.25 78.18
N ASP A 171 -44.89 -48.47 79.50
CA ASP A 171 -45.98 -48.50 80.51
C ASP A 171 -46.91 -47.24 80.57
N ASP A 172 -48.11 -47.23 81.20
CA ASP A 172 -48.37 -47.37 82.64
C ASP A 172 -49.69 -48.13 83.03
N GLU A 173 -49.74 -48.59 84.28
CA GLU A 173 -50.81 -49.33 84.97
C GLU A 173 -52.06 -48.43 85.30
N ASP A 174 -53.27 -48.89 85.67
CA ASP A 174 -53.58 -49.78 86.80
C ASP A 174 -55.05 -50.33 86.72
N PRO A 175 -55.33 -51.61 87.08
CA PRO A 175 -56.68 -52.22 87.07
C PRO A 175 -57.23 -52.54 88.49
N LEU A 176 -58.56 -52.60 88.71
CA LEU A 176 -59.18 -53.28 89.90
C LEU A 176 -60.68 -53.68 89.68
N PRO A 177 -61.30 -54.55 90.51
CA PRO A 177 -62.12 -55.65 89.96
C PRO A 177 -63.51 -55.92 90.61
N ILE A 178 -64.26 -56.81 89.92
CA ILE A 178 -65.20 -57.84 90.41
C ILE A 178 -65.80 -57.72 91.84
N VAL A 179 -67.12 -57.48 91.93
CA VAL A 179 -68.07 -58.07 92.93
C VAL A 179 -69.45 -58.13 92.24
N ASN A 180 -70.05 -59.24 91.81
CA ASN A 180 -70.48 -60.50 92.46
C ASN A 180 -71.77 -60.42 93.32
N ARG A 181 -72.81 -61.18 92.92
CA ARG A 181 -73.80 -61.87 93.77
C ARG A 181 -74.90 -61.08 94.54
N GLN A 182 -76.15 -61.26 94.08
CA GLN A 182 -77.33 -61.69 94.88
C GLN A 182 -78.51 -61.96 93.92
N GLN A 183 -78.87 -63.21 93.64
CA GLN A 183 -79.80 -64.06 94.42
C GLN A 183 -81.26 -63.60 94.39
N ALA A 184 -82.07 -64.37 93.66
CA ALA A 184 -83.52 -64.41 93.81
C ALA A 184 -83.92 -65.03 95.17
N PRO A 185 -85.18 -64.86 95.57
CA PRO A 185 -85.94 -65.96 96.12
C PRO A 185 -87.20 -66.23 95.30
N GLN A 186 -87.32 -67.47 94.81
CA GLN A 186 -88.62 -68.04 94.46
C GLN A 186 -89.46 -68.15 95.74
N GLN A 187 -90.77 -67.88 95.66
CA GLN A 187 -91.73 -68.36 96.65
C GLN A 187 -92.82 -69.19 95.95
N PRO A 188 -93.22 -70.34 96.54
CA PRO A 188 -94.11 -71.29 95.89
C PRO A 188 -95.59 -70.92 96.04
N ALA A 189 -96.39 -71.39 95.09
CA ALA A 189 -97.84 -71.32 95.17
C ALA A 189 -98.39 -72.29 96.24
N THR A 190 -99.48 -71.88 96.90
CA THR A 190 -100.52 -72.80 97.37
C THR A 190 -101.89 -72.11 97.31
N PRO A 191 -102.91 -72.69 96.66
CA PRO A 191 -104.21 -72.05 96.49
C PRO A 191 -105.13 -72.32 97.69
N LEU A 192 -105.88 -71.30 98.11
CA LEU A 192 -107.03 -71.47 99.01
C LEU A 192 -108.30 -71.02 98.29
N ALA A 193 -109.11 -72.00 97.91
CA ALA A 193 -110.36 -71.78 97.21
C ALA A 193 -111.47 -71.38 98.19
N ILE A 194 -111.95 -70.14 98.07
CA ILE A 194 -113.34 -69.79 98.38
C ILE A 194 -113.88 -69.11 97.14
N VAL A 195 -114.82 -69.77 96.48
CA VAL A 195 -115.32 -69.38 95.16
C VAL A 195 -116.48 -68.42 95.30
N ASP A 196 -116.24 -67.14 95.07
CA ASP A 196 -117.23 -66.29 94.40
C ASP A 196 -116.80 -66.22 92.93
N PRO A 197 -117.54 -66.86 92.00
CA PRO A 197 -117.05 -67.09 90.64
C PRO A 197 -116.82 -65.78 89.86
N SER A 198 -117.55 -64.71 90.20
CA SER A 198 -117.38 -63.41 89.56
C SER A 198 -116.01 -62.77 89.87
N LEU A 199 -115.54 -62.85 91.12
CA LEU A 199 -114.26 -62.29 91.53
C LEU A 199 -113.07 -63.10 90.97
N GLN A 200 -113.21 -64.42 90.82
CA GLN A 200 -112.17 -65.23 90.18
C GLN A 200 -112.09 -64.92 88.67
N GLU A 201 -113.24 -64.79 87.98
CA GLU A 201 -113.28 -64.32 86.59
C GLU A 201 -112.68 -62.92 86.43
N GLU A 202 -112.94 -62.00 87.35
CA GLU A 202 -112.40 -60.63 87.30
C GLU A 202 -110.90 -60.60 87.58
N ILE A 203 -110.40 -61.40 88.54
CA ILE A 203 -108.97 -61.60 88.77
C ILE A 203 -108.29 -62.18 87.54
N ASP A 204 -108.89 -63.17 86.86
CA ASP A 204 -108.28 -63.78 85.69
C ASP A 204 -108.39 -62.88 84.44
N ARG A 205 -109.45 -62.07 84.30
CA ARG A 205 -109.50 -60.97 83.32
C ARG A 205 -108.41 -59.94 83.58
N LEU A 206 -108.23 -59.48 84.83
CA LEU A 206 -107.19 -58.53 85.20
C LEU A 206 -105.78 -59.09 85.02
N LYS A 207 -105.55 -60.40 85.23
CA LYS A 207 -104.28 -61.06 84.88
C LYS A 207 -104.05 -61.10 83.37
N VAL A 208 -105.08 -61.38 82.57
CA VAL A 208 -104.98 -61.36 81.11
C VAL A 208 -104.73 -59.94 80.59
N GLU A 209 -105.39 -58.93 81.16
CA GLU A 209 -105.17 -57.53 80.81
C GLU A 209 -103.78 -57.03 81.27
N LEU A 210 -103.33 -57.45 82.46
CA LEU A 210 -101.97 -57.18 82.94
C LEU A 210 -100.96 -57.84 82.01
N ALA A 211 -101.14 -59.11 81.66
CA ALA A 211 -100.26 -59.83 80.75
C ALA A 211 -100.24 -59.21 79.34
N SER A 212 -101.39 -58.76 78.81
CA SER A 212 -101.44 -58.10 77.50
C SER A 212 -100.75 -56.72 77.56
N LYS A 213 -100.98 -55.93 78.62
CA LYS A 213 -100.28 -54.66 78.84
C LYS A 213 -98.78 -54.85 79.04
N THR A 214 -98.36 -55.87 79.79
CA THR A 214 -96.95 -56.24 79.94
C THR A 214 -96.36 -56.66 78.60
N MET A 215 -97.07 -57.43 77.77
CA MET A 215 -96.62 -57.80 76.44
C MET A 215 -96.46 -56.56 75.54
N THR A 216 -97.45 -55.64 75.52
CA THR A 216 -97.38 -54.38 74.78
C THR A 216 -96.24 -53.48 75.26
N ILE A 217 -95.97 -53.43 76.57
CA ILE A 217 -94.83 -52.67 77.12
C ILE A 217 -93.51 -53.31 76.70
N HIS A 218 -93.41 -54.65 76.63
CA HIS A 218 -92.20 -55.31 76.13
C HIS A 218 -92.02 -55.08 74.62
N THR A 219 -93.06 -55.19 73.79
CA THR A 219 -92.94 -54.89 72.36
C THR A 219 -92.57 -53.43 72.12
N GLN A 220 -93.14 -52.48 72.88
CA GLN A 220 -92.75 -51.06 72.82
C GLN A 220 -91.32 -50.83 73.32
N ALA A 221 -90.85 -51.58 74.31
CA ALA A 221 -89.47 -51.52 74.76
C ALA A 221 -88.51 -52.08 73.69
N ASP A 222 -88.85 -53.19 73.05
CA ASP A 222 -88.06 -53.78 71.97
C ASP A 222 -88.00 -52.83 70.76
N GLU A 223 -89.14 -52.25 70.34
CA GLU A 223 -89.22 -51.20 69.31
C GLU A 223 -88.34 -49.99 69.66
N LEU A 224 -88.32 -49.53 70.92
CA LEU A 224 -87.45 -48.46 71.38
C LEU A 224 -85.96 -48.84 71.34
N HIS A 225 -85.59 -50.07 71.69
CA HIS A 225 -84.21 -50.55 71.58
C HIS A 225 -83.77 -50.67 70.11
N GLU A 226 -84.65 -51.11 69.21
CA GLU A 226 -84.38 -51.14 67.77
C GLU A 226 -84.17 -49.72 67.22
N LEU A 227 -85.06 -48.77 67.55
CA LEU A 227 -84.93 -47.36 67.14
C LEU A 227 -83.67 -46.70 67.72
N MET A 228 -83.27 -47.00 68.96
CA MET A 228 -82.00 -46.54 69.52
C MET A 228 -80.80 -47.12 68.77
N ALA A 229 -80.82 -48.41 68.45
CA ALA A 229 -79.76 -49.06 67.67
C ALA A 229 -79.71 -48.54 66.22
N GLU A 230 -80.82 -48.10 65.64
CA GLU A 230 -80.85 -47.39 64.35
C GLU A 230 -80.28 -45.96 64.46
N LEU A 231 -80.60 -45.23 65.52
CA LEU A 231 -80.05 -43.89 65.79
C LEU A 231 -78.52 -43.93 65.92
N ASP A 232 -77.98 -44.92 66.64
CA ASP A 232 -76.51 -45.10 66.74
C ASP A 232 -75.86 -45.54 65.42
N LYS A 233 -76.53 -46.35 64.59
CA LYS A 233 -76.07 -46.62 63.21
C LYS A 233 -76.05 -45.34 62.37
N LEU A 234 -77.06 -44.48 62.49
CA LEU A 234 -77.15 -43.21 61.76
C LEU A 234 -76.04 -42.24 62.19
N ARG A 235 -75.73 -42.12 63.50
CA ARG A 235 -74.57 -41.34 64.00
C ARG A 235 -73.25 -41.80 63.39
N ILE A 236 -73.02 -43.12 63.31
CA ILE A 236 -71.80 -43.67 62.68
C ILE A 236 -71.75 -43.34 61.18
N VAL A 237 -72.90 -43.24 60.50
CA VAL A 237 -72.98 -42.79 59.10
C VAL A 237 -72.73 -41.29 58.97
N GLU A 238 -73.27 -40.48 59.88
CA GLU A 238 -73.06 -39.02 59.96
C GLU A 238 -71.58 -38.69 60.15
N GLU A 239 -70.91 -39.25 61.16
CA GLU A 239 -69.45 -39.09 61.34
C GLU A 239 -68.64 -39.50 60.09
N ARG A 240 -69.07 -40.55 59.38
CA ARG A 240 -68.42 -41.00 58.14
C ARG A 240 -68.67 -40.04 56.98
N LEU A 241 -69.81 -39.35 56.94
CA LEU A 241 -70.12 -38.31 55.97
C LEU A 241 -69.31 -37.04 56.28
N GLU A 242 -69.26 -36.60 57.53
CA GLU A 242 -68.43 -35.46 57.96
C GLU A 242 -66.96 -35.68 57.62
N ARG A 243 -66.37 -36.84 57.96
CA ARG A 243 -64.98 -37.16 57.61
C ARG A 243 -64.74 -37.18 56.10
N LYS A 244 -65.75 -37.55 55.29
CA LYS A 244 -65.69 -37.48 53.82
C LYS A 244 -65.80 -36.04 53.33
N GLN A 245 -66.66 -35.21 53.90
CA GLN A 245 -66.80 -33.80 53.56
C GLN A 245 -65.48 -33.04 53.84
N HIS A 246 -64.90 -33.19 55.04
CA HIS A 246 -63.59 -32.62 55.37
C HIS A 246 -62.50 -33.07 54.37
N LYS A 247 -62.50 -34.34 53.96
CA LYS A 247 -61.57 -34.84 52.94
C LYS A 247 -61.83 -34.25 51.54
N ILE A 248 -63.08 -34.00 51.18
CA ILE A 248 -63.44 -33.34 49.92
C ILE A 248 -62.94 -31.89 49.94
N SER A 249 -63.26 -31.12 50.98
CA SER A 249 -62.81 -29.72 51.10
C SER A 249 -61.28 -29.59 51.08
N ALA A 250 -60.55 -30.47 51.79
CA ALA A 250 -59.08 -30.49 51.73
C ALA A 250 -58.51 -30.85 50.34
N LEU A 251 -59.24 -31.63 49.53
CA LEU A 251 -58.88 -31.91 48.14
C LEU A 251 -59.24 -30.75 47.21
N GLU A 252 -60.36 -30.06 47.44
CA GLU A 252 -60.77 -28.86 46.71
C GLU A 252 -59.77 -27.71 46.93
N GLU A 253 -59.35 -27.46 48.17
CA GLU A 253 -58.28 -26.52 48.51
C GLU A 253 -56.97 -26.87 47.79
N LYS A 254 -56.57 -28.15 47.81
CA LYS A 254 -55.35 -28.60 47.13
C LYS A 254 -55.45 -28.44 45.60
N ILE A 255 -56.61 -28.70 45.00
CA ILE A 255 -56.84 -28.48 43.57
C ILE A 255 -56.78 -26.98 43.25
N SER A 256 -57.39 -26.13 44.07
CA SER A 256 -57.35 -24.68 43.90
C SER A 256 -55.92 -24.13 43.99
N HIS A 257 -55.12 -24.62 44.95
CA HIS A 257 -53.72 -24.25 45.08
C HIS A 257 -52.89 -24.66 43.85
N LEU A 258 -53.04 -25.90 43.38
CA LEU A 258 -52.36 -26.39 42.16
C LEU A 258 -52.80 -25.62 40.90
N GLN A 259 -54.06 -25.16 40.82
CA GLN A 259 -54.52 -24.29 39.73
C GLN A 259 -53.87 -22.90 39.78
N GLN A 260 -53.71 -22.31 40.97
CA GLN A 260 -53.01 -21.03 41.15
C GLN A 260 -51.52 -21.16 40.80
N GLU A 261 -50.87 -22.24 41.23
CA GLU A 261 -49.47 -22.54 40.89
C GLU A 261 -49.28 -22.73 39.37
N ALA A 262 -50.18 -23.47 38.71
CA ALA A 262 -50.15 -23.64 37.26
C ALA A 262 -50.32 -22.32 36.50
N VAL A 263 -51.19 -21.41 36.97
CA VAL A 263 -51.33 -20.06 36.38
C VAL A 263 -50.09 -19.21 36.61
N ALA A 264 -49.48 -19.27 37.79
CA ALA A 264 -48.23 -18.55 38.07
C ALA A 264 -47.08 -19.00 37.16
N LEU A 265 -46.91 -20.33 36.98
CA LEU A 265 -45.92 -20.92 36.08
C LEU A 265 -46.19 -20.59 34.61
N LEU A 266 -47.45 -20.43 34.20
CA LEU A 266 -47.79 -19.96 32.84
C LEU A 266 -47.36 -18.51 32.63
N HIS A 267 -47.67 -17.60 33.56
CA HIS A 267 -47.21 -16.20 33.46
C HIS A 267 -45.68 -16.07 33.50
N GLU A 268 -44.98 -16.86 34.32
CA GLU A 268 -43.51 -16.88 34.36
C GLU A 268 -42.93 -17.36 33.02
N LYS A 269 -43.51 -18.42 32.44
CA LYS A 269 -43.15 -18.92 31.11
C LYS A 269 -43.41 -17.87 30.03
N GLU A 270 -44.56 -17.18 30.07
CA GLU A 270 -44.89 -16.12 29.12
C GLU A 270 -43.86 -14.98 29.17
N ALA A 271 -43.53 -14.48 30.38
CA ALA A 271 -42.52 -13.46 30.58
C ALA A 271 -41.11 -13.87 30.06
N GLU A 272 -40.69 -15.12 30.32
CA GLU A 272 -39.43 -15.61 29.73
C GLU A 272 -39.53 -15.80 28.20
N THR A 273 -40.69 -16.12 27.63
CA THR A 273 -40.83 -16.14 26.16
C THR A 273 -40.75 -14.74 25.54
N GLU A 274 -41.35 -13.72 26.15
CA GLU A 274 -41.25 -12.32 25.71
C GLU A 274 -39.79 -11.85 25.72
N LYS A 275 -39.10 -12.07 26.85
CA LYS A 275 -37.67 -11.77 27.02
C LYS A 275 -36.77 -12.52 26.02
N ASN A 276 -37.10 -13.76 25.66
CA ASN A 276 -36.38 -14.49 24.61
C ASN A 276 -36.62 -13.89 23.22
N VAL A 277 -37.81 -13.35 22.93
CA VAL A 277 -38.09 -12.61 21.69
C VAL A 277 -37.30 -11.30 21.66
N GLU A 278 -37.31 -10.51 22.73
CA GLU A 278 -36.52 -9.26 22.83
C GLU A 278 -35.02 -9.52 22.60
N LEU A 279 -34.46 -10.56 23.22
CA LEU A 279 -33.06 -10.95 23.02
C LEU A 279 -32.79 -11.40 21.58
N HIS A 280 -33.75 -12.06 20.92
CA HIS A 280 -33.62 -12.44 19.51
C HIS A 280 -33.62 -11.22 18.59
N GLU A 281 -34.50 -10.25 18.82
CA GLU A 281 -34.55 -8.98 18.08
C GLU A 281 -33.25 -8.18 18.27
N GLN A 282 -32.73 -8.09 19.49
CA GLN A 282 -31.43 -7.46 19.77
C GLN A 282 -30.28 -8.16 19.04
N LEU A 283 -30.25 -9.50 19.02
CA LEU A 283 -29.26 -10.27 18.26
C LEU A 283 -29.40 -10.08 16.75
N GLN A 284 -30.63 -9.95 16.24
CA GLN A 284 -30.89 -9.67 14.83
C GLN A 284 -30.42 -8.25 14.46
N PHE A 285 -30.73 -7.24 15.28
CA PHE A 285 -30.27 -5.86 15.10
C PHE A 285 -28.74 -5.79 15.06
N LEU A 286 -28.05 -6.40 16.03
CA LEU A 286 -26.58 -6.45 16.07
C LEU A 286 -25.98 -7.19 14.86
N ARG A 287 -26.67 -8.18 14.29
CA ARG A 287 -26.25 -8.84 13.05
C ARG A 287 -26.40 -7.93 11.83
N SER A 288 -27.50 -7.18 11.71
CA SER A 288 -27.66 -6.19 10.63
C SER A 288 -26.61 -5.08 10.70
N THR A 289 -26.40 -4.47 11.88
CA THR A 289 -25.39 -3.40 12.03
C THR A 289 -24.00 -3.88 11.65
N ARG A 290 -23.60 -5.09 12.06
CA ARG A 290 -22.31 -5.69 11.66
C ARG A 290 -22.20 -5.99 10.17
N ALA A 291 -23.31 -6.31 9.49
CA ALA A 291 -23.32 -6.51 8.05
C ALA A 291 -23.13 -5.19 7.30
N ASP A 292 -23.80 -4.12 7.75
CA ASP A 292 -23.69 -2.77 7.19
C ASP A 292 -22.28 -2.18 7.43
N ASP A 293 -21.73 -2.33 8.64
CA ASP A 293 -20.35 -1.94 8.98
C ASP A 293 -19.32 -2.68 8.11
N GLY A 294 -19.53 -3.99 7.89
CA GLY A 294 -18.67 -4.81 7.02
C GLY A 294 -18.70 -4.34 5.56
N ALA A 295 -19.90 -4.06 5.03
CA ALA A 295 -20.06 -3.52 3.68
C ALA A 295 -19.41 -2.13 3.54
N ALA A 296 -19.57 -1.26 4.53
CA ALA A 296 -18.91 0.06 4.55
C ALA A 296 -17.37 -0.08 4.49
N ALA A 297 -16.79 -0.93 5.35
CA ALA A 297 -15.35 -1.16 5.38
C ALA A 297 -14.80 -1.74 4.05
N ASP A 298 -15.54 -2.63 3.39
CA ASP A 298 -15.16 -3.14 2.07
C ASP A 298 -15.24 -2.07 0.98
N THR A 299 -16.23 -1.16 1.02
CA THR A 299 -16.27 -0.02 0.08
C THR A 299 -15.11 0.96 0.28
N GLU A 300 -14.73 1.26 1.52
CA GLU A 300 -13.55 2.09 1.81
C GLU A 300 -12.26 1.40 1.33
N ARG A 301 -12.14 0.08 1.55
CA ARG A 301 -11.00 -0.72 1.07
C ARG A 301 -10.90 -0.71 -0.45
N LEU A 302 -12.01 -0.81 -1.17
CA LEU A 302 -12.03 -0.70 -2.63
C LEU A 302 -11.61 0.70 -3.11
N GLN A 303 -12.12 1.77 -2.48
CA GLN A 303 -11.70 3.14 -2.80
C GLN A 303 -10.20 3.38 -2.52
N LEU A 304 -9.65 2.78 -1.46
CA LEU A 304 -8.21 2.85 -1.16
C LEU A 304 -7.37 2.09 -2.19
N LEU A 305 -7.83 0.90 -2.64
CA LEU A 305 -7.17 0.16 -3.72
C LEU A 305 -7.21 0.92 -5.04
N GLU A 306 -8.34 1.55 -5.40
CA GLU A 306 -8.46 2.37 -6.60
C GLU A 306 -7.50 3.58 -6.55
N LYS A 307 -7.46 4.30 -5.42
CA LYS A 307 -6.52 5.41 -5.21
C LYS A 307 -5.06 4.97 -5.31
N LEU A 308 -4.74 3.79 -4.78
CA LEU A 308 -3.39 3.22 -4.85
C LEU A 308 -3.02 2.84 -6.30
N GLN A 309 -3.95 2.24 -7.05
CA GLN A 309 -3.77 1.94 -8.47
C GLN A 309 -3.61 3.20 -9.32
N GLN A 310 -4.41 4.26 -9.07
CA GLN A 310 -4.25 5.56 -9.72
C GLN A 310 -2.89 6.21 -9.37
N SER A 311 -2.41 6.07 -8.14
CA SER A 311 -1.09 6.57 -7.74
C SER A 311 0.05 5.82 -8.43
N GLN A 312 -0.03 4.48 -8.51
CA GLN A 312 0.96 3.66 -9.21
C GLN A 312 0.99 3.95 -10.71
N ALA A 313 -0.17 4.19 -11.34
CA ALA A 313 -0.24 4.60 -12.73
C ALA A 313 0.49 5.93 -12.97
N ARG A 314 0.23 6.96 -12.15
CA ARG A 314 0.93 8.25 -12.21
C ARG A 314 2.43 8.12 -11.93
N GLU A 315 2.83 7.29 -10.97
CA GLU A 315 4.25 7.03 -10.70
C GLU A 315 4.96 6.43 -11.92
N SER A 316 4.34 5.44 -12.58
CA SER A 316 4.88 4.83 -13.80
C SER A 316 4.94 5.80 -14.99
N GLU A 317 4.06 6.80 -15.02
CA GLU A 317 4.03 7.86 -16.04
C GLU A 317 5.17 8.85 -15.81
N VAL A 318 5.35 9.35 -14.59
CA VAL A 318 6.47 10.23 -14.22
C VAL A 318 7.82 9.54 -14.39
N GLN A 319 7.91 8.23 -14.09
CA GLN A 319 9.13 7.45 -14.36
C GLN A 319 9.45 7.40 -15.87
N ARG A 320 8.44 7.20 -16.73
CA ARG A 320 8.60 7.22 -18.19
C ARG A 320 9.03 8.59 -18.71
N GLU A 321 8.39 9.66 -18.25
CA GLU A 321 8.78 11.04 -18.58
C GLU A 321 10.22 11.34 -18.17
N LEU A 322 10.64 10.90 -16.98
CA LEU A 322 12.00 11.05 -16.49
C LEU A 322 13.02 10.30 -17.36
N GLU A 323 12.73 9.06 -17.74
CA GLU A 323 13.56 8.30 -18.68
C GLU A 323 13.67 8.97 -20.06
N GLU A 324 12.58 9.52 -20.58
CA GLU A 324 12.55 10.24 -21.86
C GLU A 324 13.39 11.52 -21.81
N GLN A 325 13.31 12.30 -20.73
CA GLN A 325 14.17 13.47 -20.53
C GLN A 325 15.64 13.07 -20.37
N GLN A 326 15.95 11.99 -19.65
CA GLN A 326 17.33 11.48 -19.54
C GLN A 326 17.89 11.03 -20.89
N LYS A 327 17.11 10.31 -21.70
CA LYS A 327 17.47 9.92 -23.08
C LYS A 327 17.71 11.15 -23.96
N LYS A 328 16.85 12.17 -23.85
CA LYS A 328 17.00 13.45 -24.56
C LYS A 328 18.29 14.18 -24.15
N TRP A 329 18.54 14.36 -22.85
CA TRP A 329 19.77 15.02 -22.37
C TRP A 329 21.04 14.25 -22.74
N ALA A 330 21.00 12.92 -22.78
CA ALA A 330 22.11 12.11 -23.26
C ALA A 330 22.40 12.36 -24.76
N LEU A 331 21.35 12.48 -25.59
CA LEU A 331 21.45 12.83 -27.00
C LEU A 331 21.98 14.27 -27.18
N ASP A 332 21.39 15.24 -26.50
CA ASP A 332 21.79 16.66 -26.57
C ASP A 332 23.25 16.83 -26.13
N ARG A 333 23.68 16.18 -25.04
CA ARG A 333 25.08 16.15 -24.61
C ARG A 333 26.01 15.52 -25.66
N SER A 334 25.59 14.44 -26.31
CA SER A 334 26.35 13.83 -27.41
C SER A 334 26.50 14.81 -28.59
N ASN A 335 25.41 15.48 -28.98
CA ASN A 335 25.40 16.47 -30.07
C ASN A 335 26.31 17.67 -29.74
N ILE A 336 26.25 18.20 -28.52
CA ILE A 336 27.15 19.26 -28.06
C ILE A 336 28.61 18.80 -28.13
N HIS A 337 28.94 17.61 -27.62
CA HIS A 337 30.32 17.09 -27.72
C HIS A 337 30.79 16.88 -29.17
N GLN A 338 29.90 16.52 -30.10
CA GLN A 338 30.24 16.44 -31.53
C GLN A 338 30.50 17.85 -32.11
N GLN A 339 29.65 18.83 -31.80
CA GLN A 339 29.85 20.23 -32.21
C GLN A 339 31.15 20.83 -31.65
N THR A 340 31.44 20.61 -30.36
CA THR A 340 32.71 21.05 -29.75
C THR A 340 33.92 20.49 -30.48
N ARG A 341 33.92 19.18 -30.82
CA ARG A 341 35.02 18.56 -31.59
C ARG A 341 35.17 19.11 -33.01
N LEU A 342 34.08 19.58 -33.64
CA LEU A 342 34.16 20.23 -34.95
C LEU A 342 34.76 21.63 -34.82
N LEU A 343 34.28 22.43 -33.87
CA LEU A 343 34.80 23.77 -33.57
C LEU A 343 36.27 23.73 -33.12
N GLU A 344 36.70 22.71 -32.37
CA GLU A 344 38.10 22.47 -31.99
C GLU A 344 38.98 22.22 -33.23
N LYS A 345 38.50 21.46 -34.22
CA LYS A 345 39.22 21.23 -35.49
C LYS A 345 39.27 22.49 -36.37
N GLU A 346 38.17 23.23 -36.47
CA GLU A 346 38.13 24.51 -37.18
C GLU A 346 39.10 25.51 -36.55
N LYS A 347 39.13 25.59 -35.20
CA LYS A 347 40.11 26.39 -34.47
C LYS A 347 41.55 25.97 -34.76
N GLN A 348 41.85 24.67 -34.77
CA GLN A 348 43.19 24.16 -35.11
C GLN A 348 43.61 24.55 -36.55
N LEU A 349 42.71 24.43 -37.53
CA LEU A 349 42.99 24.84 -38.91
C LEU A 349 43.24 26.35 -39.02
N LEU A 350 42.46 27.18 -38.31
CA LEU A 350 42.68 28.62 -38.25
C LEU A 350 43.99 28.99 -37.54
N GLU A 351 44.37 28.27 -36.49
CA GLU A 351 45.67 28.43 -35.81
C GLU A 351 46.84 28.05 -36.73
N GLU A 352 46.70 26.98 -37.53
CA GLU A 352 47.69 26.62 -38.56
C GLU A 352 47.78 27.68 -39.68
N GLU A 353 46.66 28.23 -40.16
CA GLU A 353 46.67 29.30 -41.17
C GLU A 353 47.24 30.60 -40.62
N HIS A 354 46.93 30.94 -39.37
CA HIS A 354 47.55 32.06 -38.66
C HIS A 354 49.08 31.85 -38.52
N GLN A 355 49.53 30.64 -38.20
CA GLN A 355 50.97 30.35 -38.13
C GLN A 355 51.63 30.47 -39.52
N LYS A 356 51.04 29.87 -40.56
CA LYS A 356 51.53 29.96 -41.95
C LYS A 356 51.61 31.42 -42.45
N THR A 357 50.62 32.25 -42.11
CA THR A 357 50.62 33.68 -42.49
C THR A 357 51.60 34.51 -41.65
N SER A 358 51.76 34.20 -40.36
CA SER A 358 52.81 34.79 -39.51
C SER A 358 54.22 34.45 -40.04
N ASP A 359 54.49 33.19 -40.36
CA ASP A 359 55.78 32.73 -40.91
C ASP A 359 56.07 33.40 -42.27
N ALA A 360 55.04 33.60 -43.10
CA ALA A 360 55.14 34.31 -44.37
C ALA A 360 55.41 35.81 -44.20
N LEU A 361 54.77 36.47 -43.23
CA LEU A 361 55.04 37.87 -42.86
C LEU A 361 56.47 38.04 -42.35
N ASP A 362 56.92 37.17 -41.46
CA ASP A 362 58.31 37.08 -40.98
C ASP A 362 59.30 36.91 -42.14
N GLY A 363 58.97 36.04 -43.09
CA GLY A 363 59.75 35.81 -44.30
C GLY A 363 59.82 37.03 -45.22
N LEU A 364 58.72 37.77 -45.36
CA LEU A 364 58.65 39.02 -46.12
C LEU A 364 59.42 40.15 -45.42
N GLN A 365 59.30 40.28 -44.09
CA GLN A 365 60.06 41.26 -43.31
C GLN A 365 61.57 41.02 -43.46
N LYS A 366 62.02 39.76 -43.28
CA LYS A 366 63.43 39.39 -43.50
C LYS A 366 63.93 39.65 -44.92
N ARG A 367 63.05 39.61 -45.94
CA ARG A 367 63.40 40.01 -47.32
C ARG A 367 63.45 41.52 -47.48
N HIS A 368 62.49 42.25 -46.92
CA HIS A 368 62.48 43.71 -46.89
C HIS A 368 63.75 44.26 -46.26
N ASP A 369 64.13 43.75 -45.08
CA ASP A 369 65.30 44.22 -44.34
C ASP A 369 66.62 43.95 -45.10
N ARG A 370 66.70 42.83 -45.83
CA ARG A 370 67.83 42.53 -46.74
C ARG A 370 67.88 43.49 -47.92
N LEU A 371 66.77 43.70 -48.62
CA LEU A 371 66.68 44.62 -49.75
C LEU A 371 66.95 46.07 -49.32
N PHE A 372 66.54 46.45 -48.10
CA PHE A 372 66.86 47.74 -47.51
C PHE A 372 68.36 47.88 -47.25
N ALA A 373 69.01 46.88 -46.63
CA ALA A 373 70.45 46.87 -46.41
C ALA A 373 71.26 46.84 -47.73
N GLU A 374 70.78 46.15 -48.76
CA GLU A 374 71.34 46.20 -50.11
C GLU A 374 71.17 47.59 -50.74
N SER A 375 70.00 48.22 -50.59
CA SER A 375 69.75 49.60 -51.06
C SER A 375 70.68 50.61 -50.40
N GLU A 376 70.88 50.53 -49.08
CA GLU A 376 71.82 51.40 -48.37
C GLU A 376 73.27 51.16 -48.82
N ARG A 377 73.70 49.90 -49.01
CA ARG A 377 75.03 49.62 -49.60
C ARG A 377 75.19 50.22 -50.99
N VAL A 378 74.20 50.08 -51.87
CA VAL A 378 74.25 50.67 -53.21
C VAL A 378 74.27 52.21 -53.13
N LYS A 379 73.58 52.84 -52.17
CA LYS A 379 73.69 54.30 -51.93
C LYS A 379 75.09 54.69 -51.44
N GLU A 380 75.68 53.92 -50.52
CA GLU A 380 77.05 54.14 -50.06
C GLU A 380 78.06 53.99 -51.21
N GLU A 381 77.99 52.92 -51.98
CA GLU A 381 78.83 52.69 -53.18
C GLU A 381 78.66 53.80 -54.20
N LEU A 382 77.42 54.19 -54.51
CA LEU A 382 77.14 55.32 -55.41
C LEU A 382 77.74 56.62 -54.86
N SER A 383 77.65 56.90 -53.56
CA SER A 383 78.24 58.09 -52.95
C SER A 383 79.78 58.07 -53.04
N ARG A 384 80.41 56.92 -52.83
CA ARG A 384 81.87 56.73 -53.02
C ARG A 384 82.27 56.98 -54.47
N VAL A 385 81.63 56.30 -55.43
CA VAL A 385 81.90 56.47 -56.87
C VAL A 385 81.65 57.92 -57.32
N THR A 386 80.70 58.63 -56.72
CA THR A 386 80.47 60.05 -56.98
C THR A 386 81.63 60.90 -56.45
N THR A 387 82.03 60.73 -55.18
CA THR A 387 83.17 61.46 -54.60
C THR A 387 84.52 61.12 -55.27
N GLU A 388 84.71 59.89 -55.73
CA GLU A 388 85.87 59.48 -56.53
C GLU A 388 85.83 60.12 -57.93
N ASN A 389 84.68 60.19 -58.59
CA ASN A 389 84.52 60.93 -59.84
C ASN A 389 84.84 62.41 -59.67
N ASP A 390 84.32 63.04 -58.61
CA ASP A 390 84.56 64.46 -58.34
C ASP A 390 86.04 64.72 -57.97
N SER A 391 86.68 63.81 -57.24
CA SER A 391 88.13 63.87 -56.97
C SER A 391 88.96 63.67 -58.22
N LEU A 392 88.60 62.75 -59.11
CA LEU A 392 89.26 62.55 -60.40
C LEU A 392 89.05 63.75 -61.34
N ARG A 393 87.85 64.32 -61.39
CA ARG A 393 87.57 65.59 -62.09
C ARG A 393 88.43 66.72 -61.55
N GLY A 394 88.52 66.86 -60.22
CA GLY A 394 89.40 67.81 -59.54
C GLY A 394 90.87 67.61 -59.91
N ARG A 395 91.38 66.38 -59.85
CA ARG A 395 92.77 66.06 -60.24
C ARG A 395 93.06 66.32 -61.71
N ILE A 396 92.15 65.99 -62.63
CA ILE A 396 92.28 66.33 -64.07
C ILE A 396 92.29 67.85 -64.27
N GLN A 397 91.54 68.58 -63.44
CA GLN A 397 91.49 70.04 -63.46
C GLN A 397 92.73 70.69 -62.83
N GLU A 398 93.38 70.05 -61.85
CA GLU A 398 94.62 70.50 -61.20
C GLU A 398 95.89 70.09 -61.98
N SER A 399 95.91 68.90 -62.58
CA SER A 399 97.07 68.35 -63.31
C SER A 399 97.28 68.95 -64.69
N MET A 400 96.32 69.75 -65.18
CA MET A 400 96.51 70.58 -66.37
C MET A 400 96.67 72.04 -65.92
N SER A 401 97.83 72.62 -66.19
CA SER A 401 98.07 74.06 -66.05
C SER A 401 97.08 74.84 -66.95
N ARG A 402 96.83 76.12 -66.64
CA ARG A 402 95.92 76.94 -67.46
C ARG A 402 96.41 77.07 -68.91
N GLU A 403 97.74 77.11 -69.10
CA GLU A 403 98.38 77.15 -70.42
C GLU A 403 98.29 75.79 -71.13
N GLU A 404 98.43 74.68 -70.41
CA GLU A 404 98.25 73.32 -70.96
C GLU A 404 96.80 73.06 -71.39
N ARG A 405 95.80 73.60 -70.67
CA ARG A 405 94.39 73.54 -71.09
C ARG A 405 94.15 74.32 -72.37
N GLU A 406 94.73 75.52 -72.51
CA GLU A 406 94.62 76.29 -73.75
C GLU A 406 95.42 75.64 -74.89
N ALA A 407 96.58 75.05 -74.63
CA ALA A 407 97.37 74.32 -75.61
C ALA A 407 96.69 73.03 -76.07
N HIS A 408 96.09 72.24 -75.17
CA HIS A 408 95.36 71.02 -75.51
C HIS A 408 94.01 71.34 -76.16
N ALA A 409 93.34 72.43 -75.78
CA ALA A 409 92.13 72.90 -76.47
C ALA A 409 92.46 73.40 -77.90
N LYS A 410 93.56 74.14 -78.08
CA LYS A 410 94.06 74.55 -79.40
C LYS A 410 94.48 73.36 -80.25
N SER A 411 95.24 72.41 -79.68
CA SER A 411 95.65 71.20 -80.40
C SER A 411 94.47 70.31 -80.81
N MET A 412 93.45 70.16 -79.95
CA MET A 412 92.20 69.47 -80.31
C MET A 412 91.40 70.23 -81.37
N ALA A 413 91.39 71.56 -81.34
CA ALA A 413 90.76 72.38 -82.36
C ALA A 413 91.50 72.28 -83.72
N GLU A 414 92.84 72.33 -83.71
CA GLU A 414 93.68 72.14 -84.90
C GLU A 414 93.52 70.74 -85.49
N GLN A 415 93.47 69.69 -84.65
CA GLN A 415 93.17 68.32 -85.10
C GLN A 415 91.75 68.17 -85.66
N LEU A 416 90.75 68.87 -85.10
CA LEU A 416 89.39 68.91 -85.66
C LEU A 416 89.35 69.65 -87.00
N ASP A 417 90.05 70.77 -87.13
CA ASP A 417 90.19 71.54 -88.38
C ASP A 417 90.90 70.72 -89.46
N GLU A 418 91.96 69.98 -89.11
CA GLU A 418 92.70 69.14 -90.04
C GLU A 418 91.92 67.88 -90.44
N LEU A 419 91.17 67.28 -89.51
CA LEU A 419 90.19 66.24 -89.84
C LEU A 419 89.06 66.77 -90.74
N GLN A 420 88.55 67.99 -90.50
CA GLN A 420 87.56 68.61 -91.38
C GLN A 420 88.12 68.89 -92.78
N ARG A 421 89.36 69.38 -92.90
CA ARG A 421 90.04 69.53 -94.20
C ARG A 421 90.22 68.17 -94.90
N SER A 422 90.66 67.14 -94.17
CA SER A 422 90.81 65.79 -94.73
C SER A 422 89.48 65.18 -95.19
N VAL A 423 88.38 65.43 -94.48
CA VAL A 423 87.02 65.04 -94.90
C VAL A 423 86.61 65.81 -96.16
N ALA A 424 86.81 67.14 -96.20
CA ALA A 424 86.48 67.95 -97.38
C ALA A 424 87.29 67.56 -98.63
N GLU A 425 88.58 67.24 -98.48
CA GLU A 425 89.43 66.71 -99.55
C GLU A 425 88.96 65.33 -100.04
N LYS A 426 88.57 64.45 -99.11
CA LYS A 426 88.00 63.13 -99.45
C LYS A 426 86.64 63.25 -100.14
N ASP A 427 85.82 64.22 -99.78
CA ASP A 427 84.55 64.51 -100.47
C ASP A 427 84.77 65.05 -101.89
N GLU A 428 85.78 65.92 -102.11
CA GLU A 428 86.15 66.35 -103.47
C GLU A 428 86.77 65.21 -104.30
N LEU A 429 87.57 64.33 -103.68
CA LEU A 429 88.04 63.10 -104.33
C LEU A 429 86.89 62.15 -104.67
N ALA A 430 85.91 61.98 -103.77
CA ALA A 430 84.72 61.17 -104.02
C ALA A 430 83.89 61.74 -105.19
N LYS A 431 83.66 63.06 -105.24
CA LYS A 431 83.01 63.71 -106.39
C LYS A 431 83.78 63.55 -107.70
N LYS A 432 85.11 63.60 -107.67
CA LYS A 432 85.95 63.35 -108.86
C LYS A 432 85.86 61.90 -109.33
N LEU A 433 85.93 60.96 -108.39
CA LEU A 433 85.77 59.52 -108.67
C LEU A 433 84.37 59.19 -109.19
N ASP A 434 83.31 59.82 -108.67
CA ASP A 434 81.94 59.59 -109.15
C ASP A 434 81.71 60.21 -110.55
N ARG A 435 82.33 61.35 -110.86
CA ARG A 435 82.41 61.87 -112.25
C ARG A 435 83.14 60.90 -113.19
N GLN A 436 84.27 60.33 -112.75
CA GLN A 436 85.00 59.31 -113.52
C GLN A 436 84.19 58.01 -113.68
N LEU A 437 83.49 57.57 -112.63
CA LEU A 437 82.61 56.40 -112.66
C LEU A 437 81.46 56.61 -113.65
N ASN A 438 80.86 57.80 -113.68
CA ASN A 438 79.80 58.14 -114.62
C ASN A 438 80.33 58.26 -116.06
N ALA A 439 81.54 58.80 -116.28
CA ALA A 439 82.20 58.76 -117.58
C ALA A 439 82.51 57.31 -118.04
N ALA A 440 83.01 56.46 -117.14
CA ALA A 440 83.27 55.05 -117.40
C ALA A 440 81.98 54.25 -117.69
N LYS A 441 80.88 54.54 -116.98
CA LYS A 441 79.54 53.99 -117.29
C LYS A 441 79.03 54.45 -118.65
N LEU A 442 79.32 55.69 -119.06
CA LEU A 442 78.95 56.20 -120.39
C LEU A 442 79.75 55.48 -121.48
N LEU A 443 81.07 55.37 -121.33
CA LEU A 443 81.95 54.62 -122.22
C LEU A 443 81.59 53.13 -122.27
N GLY A 444 81.22 52.52 -121.14
CA GLY A 444 80.73 51.14 -121.11
C GLY A 444 79.41 50.93 -121.87
N ARG A 445 78.49 51.91 -121.83
CA ARG A 445 77.28 51.90 -122.67
C ARG A 445 77.60 52.10 -124.15
N GLN A 446 78.60 52.93 -124.46
CA GLN A 446 79.04 53.22 -125.82
C GLN A 446 79.75 52.01 -126.45
N ALA A 447 80.71 51.42 -125.74
CA ALA A 447 81.36 50.15 -126.11
C ALA A 447 80.36 48.98 -126.20
N LYS A 448 79.29 48.96 -125.39
CA LYS A 448 78.22 47.97 -125.53
C LYS A 448 77.42 48.17 -126.83
N LYS A 449 77.06 49.41 -127.19
CA LYS A 449 76.45 49.73 -128.50
C LYS A 449 77.36 49.39 -129.68
N GLU A 450 78.65 49.68 -129.58
CA GLU A 450 79.64 49.34 -130.60
C GLU A 450 79.81 47.82 -130.72
N LYS A 451 79.79 47.08 -129.60
CA LYS A 451 79.77 45.60 -129.61
C LYS A 451 78.49 45.05 -130.22
N GLU A 452 77.33 45.63 -129.95
CA GLU A 452 76.05 45.24 -130.58
C GLU A 452 76.09 45.50 -132.09
N GLN A 453 76.57 46.67 -132.54
CA GLN A 453 76.78 46.96 -133.97
C GLN A 453 77.85 46.06 -134.62
N ALA A 454 78.91 45.70 -133.90
CA ALA A 454 79.92 44.76 -134.39
C ALA A 454 79.37 43.33 -134.48
N LEU A 455 78.51 42.93 -133.54
CA LEU A 455 77.79 41.66 -133.61
C LEU A 455 76.80 41.65 -134.77
N GLU A 456 76.03 42.72 -135.02
CA GLU A 456 75.18 42.85 -136.22
C GLU A 456 75.97 42.78 -137.52
N ARG A 457 77.21 43.33 -137.55
CA ARG A 457 78.11 43.18 -138.69
C ARG A 457 78.65 41.75 -138.80
N CYS A 458 78.98 41.10 -137.69
CA CYS A 458 79.42 39.71 -137.69
C CYS A 458 78.29 38.74 -138.08
N THR A 459 77.03 38.98 -137.69
CA THR A 459 75.90 38.17 -138.15
C THR A 459 75.63 38.39 -139.62
N LYS A 460 75.68 39.64 -140.13
CA LYS A 460 75.61 39.92 -141.57
C LYS A 460 76.75 39.29 -142.36
N LEU A 461 77.99 39.33 -141.85
CA LEU A 461 79.13 38.64 -142.46
C LEU A 461 79.01 37.11 -142.34
N GLN A 462 78.30 36.58 -141.34
CA GLN A 462 77.96 35.16 -141.26
C GLN A 462 76.82 34.77 -142.21
N GLU A 463 75.84 35.65 -142.45
CA GLU A 463 74.82 35.51 -143.48
C GLU A 463 75.44 35.59 -144.89
N GLU A 464 76.37 36.51 -145.12
CA GLU A 464 77.16 36.61 -146.36
C GLU A 464 78.10 35.41 -146.53
N LEU A 465 78.77 34.93 -145.46
CA LEU A 465 79.54 33.67 -145.51
C LEU A 465 78.66 32.42 -145.68
N ALA A 466 77.40 32.45 -145.22
CA ALA A 466 76.44 31.38 -145.49
C ALA A 466 75.96 31.43 -146.95
N ALA A 467 75.72 32.63 -147.50
CA ALA A 467 75.43 32.84 -148.91
C ALA A 467 76.62 32.47 -149.82
N ILE A 468 77.86 32.72 -149.38
CA ILE A 468 79.10 32.30 -150.07
C ILE A 468 79.35 30.78 -149.90
N ARG A 469 78.93 30.16 -148.80
CA ARG A 469 78.87 28.68 -148.72
C ARG A 469 77.78 28.10 -149.62
N GLN A 470 76.66 28.79 -149.82
CA GLN A 470 75.66 28.43 -150.84
C GLN A 470 76.18 28.65 -152.27
N GLN A 471 77.07 29.62 -152.51
CA GLN A 471 77.84 29.75 -153.75
C GLN A 471 78.68 28.50 -154.06
N GLN A 472 78.93 27.63 -153.07
CA GLN A 472 79.79 26.45 -153.17
C GLN A 472 79.06 25.10 -153.08
N GLN A 473 77.76 25.05 -152.77
CA GLN A 473 76.96 23.81 -152.74
C GLN A 473 76.10 23.54 -153.98
N HIS A 474 76.04 24.47 -154.94
CA HIS A 474 75.41 24.27 -156.27
C HIS A 474 76.41 24.44 -157.43
N GLN A 475 77.71 24.23 -157.14
CA GLN A 475 78.74 23.94 -158.14
C GLN A 475 79.37 22.55 -157.88
N GLN A 476 78.53 21.59 -157.53
CA GLN A 476 78.71 20.15 -157.75
C GLN A 476 77.46 19.63 -158.46
#